data_AF-A0A8D2LL47-F1
#
_entry.id   AF-A0A8D2LL47-F1
#
_cell.length_a   1.000
_cell.length_b   1.000
_cell.length_c   1.000
_cell.angle_alpha   90.00
_cell.angle_beta   90.00
_cell.angle_gamma   90.00
#
_symmetry.space_group_name_H-M   'P 1'
#
loop_
_entity.id
_entity.type
_entity.pdbx_description
1 polymer ?
#
loop_
_entity_poly.entity_id
_entity_poly.type
_entity_poly.pdbx_seq_one_letter_code
_entity_poly.pdbx_strand_id
1 'polypeptide(L)'
;IFCSFFPPHRHKAFVLKPAPQGIVVQCRITRDRKGMDKGIFPFYYLHLETENGKKRFLMSGRKRKKSKTSNYLISLDPIDLSRDGDSFVGKVRSNVLGTKFTVFDNGINPDKKPFVPETAQLRQELVAICYETNVLGFRGPRKMTVIIPGMNSENERICIRPKNEHETLLTRYQNRNMQNLIKLQNKMPAWNEETQSYVLNFHGRVTQASVKNFQIISEEDPDYIVLQFGRVAPDVFTMDYQFPLCALQAFAICLSSFDGKLACE
;
A
#
# COMPACT_ATOMS: atom_id res chain seq x y z
N ILE A 1 -18.69 23.94 15.28
CA ILE A 1 -18.30 24.30 13.90
C ILE A 1 -16.76 24.27 13.82
N PHE A 2 -16.16 23.07 13.84
CA PHE A 2 -14.71 22.91 13.63
C PHE A 2 -14.54 22.09 12.36
N CYS A 3 -14.14 22.77 11.29
CA CYS A 3 -13.93 22.22 9.96
C CYS A 3 -12.97 21.02 10.00
N SER A 4 -13.52 19.91 9.50
CA SER A 4 -13.01 18.84 8.64
C SER A 4 -11.67 18.96 7.87
N PHE A 5 -10.80 19.95 8.09
CA PHE A 5 -9.57 20.11 7.32
C PHE A 5 -8.33 20.06 8.23
N PHE A 6 -7.46 19.08 8.02
CA PHE A 6 -6.04 19.31 8.31
C PHE A 6 -5.57 20.44 7.37
N PRO A 7 -4.79 21.43 7.84
CA PRO A 7 -4.03 22.27 6.92
C PRO A 7 -3.28 21.37 5.93
N PRO A 8 -3.26 21.65 4.61
CA PRO A 8 -2.72 20.73 3.60
C PRO A 8 -1.33 20.17 3.94
N HIS A 9 -0.44 21.01 4.50
CA HIS A 9 0.88 20.60 4.96
C HIS A 9 0.84 19.57 6.10
N ARG A 10 -0.07 19.75 7.08
CA ARG A 10 -0.28 18.77 8.15
C ARG A 10 -0.90 17.47 7.63
N HIS A 11 -1.75 17.57 6.60
CA HIS A 11 -2.36 16.40 5.97
C HIS A 11 -1.30 15.55 5.24
N LYS A 12 -0.48 16.18 4.41
CA LYS A 12 0.63 15.51 3.70
C LYS A 12 1.62 14.90 4.69
N ALA A 13 1.99 15.65 5.73
CA ALA A 13 2.86 15.14 6.79
C ALA A 13 2.28 13.90 7.47
N PHE A 14 0.98 13.92 7.81
CA PHE A 14 0.31 12.78 8.43
C PHE A 14 0.38 11.51 7.58
N VAL A 15 0.05 11.59 6.29
CA VAL A 15 0.00 10.37 5.44
C VAL A 15 1.38 9.78 5.14
N LEU A 16 2.44 10.58 5.26
CA LEU A 16 3.83 10.16 5.04
C LEU A 16 4.54 9.72 6.33
N LYS A 17 4.10 10.21 7.48
CA LYS A 17 4.69 9.89 8.79
C LYS A 17 4.39 8.43 9.17
N PRO A 18 5.40 7.65 9.59
CA PRO A 18 5.17 6.33 10.19
C PRO A 18 4.19 6.41 11.36
N ALA A 19 3.39 5.37 11.56
CA ALA A 19 2.62 5.24 12.79
C ALA A 19 3.56 5.27 14.01
N PRO A 20 3.16 5.91 15.13
CA PRO A 20 3.89 5.79 16.38
C PRO A 20 4.01 4.33 16.82
N GLN A 21 5.12 3.96 17.46
CA GLN A 21 5.28 2.63 18.04
C GLN A 21 4.18 2.37 19.09
N GLY A 22 3.65 1.14 19.10
CA GLY A 22 2.57 0.73 20.01
C GLY A 22 1.18 1.28 19.66
N ILE A 23 1.03 2.06 18.58
CA ILE A 23 -0.26 2.62 18.17
C ILE A 23 -0.75 1.96 16.88
N VAL A 24 -1.97 1.44 16.93
CA VAL A 24 -2.71 0.96 15.75
C VAL A 24 -3.51 2.11 15.15
N VAL A 25 -3.18 2.50 13.93
CA VAL A 25 -3.96 3.48 13.18
C VAL A 25 -5.04 2.74 12.39
N GLN A 26 -6.29 2.90 12.81
CA GLN A 26 -7.44 2.24 12.20
C GLN A 26 -8.05 3.08 11.07
N CYS A 27 -8.21 2.48 9.90
CA CYS A 27 -8.78 3.15 8.72
C CYS A 27 -9.82 2.30 8.01
N ARG A 28 -10.55 2.96 7.11
CA ARG A 28 -11.53 2.35 6.22
C ARG A 28 -11.27 2.75 4.78
N ILE A 29 -11.22 1.77 3.89
CA ILE A 29 -11.20 1.97 2.44
C ILE A 29 -12.60 1.75 1.91
N THR A 30 -13.10 2.73 1.15
CA THR A 30 -14.37 2.62 0.41
C THR A 30 -14.07 2.64 -1.08
N ARG A 31 -14.63 1.70 -1.84
CA ARG A 31 -14.51 1.63 -3.29
C ARG A 31 -15.74 2.22 -3.95
N ASP A 32 -15.56 3.24 -4.77
CA ASP A 32 -16.61 3.81 -5.62
C ASP A 32 -16.48 3.29 -7.05
N ARG A 33 -17.54 2.60 -7.48
CA ARG A 33 -17.64 1.90 -8.77
C ARG A 33 -18.35 2.73 -9.85
N LYS A 34 -18.71 3.98 -9.58
CA LYS A 34 -19.37 4.84 -10.55
C LYS A 34 -18.58 4.92 -11.86
N GLY A 35 -19.25 4.65 -12.97
CA GLY A 35 -18.67 4.70 -14.32
C GLY A 35 -17.93 3.44 -14.77
N MET A 36 -17.84 2.37 -13.95
CA MET A 36 -17.21 1.11 -14.37
C MET A 36 -17.87 0.51 -15.62
N ASP A 37 -19.19 0.67 -15.74
CA ASP A 37 -19.99 0.38 -16.94
C ASP A 37 -19.47 1.11 -18.19
N LYS A 38 -18.87 2.29 -18.01
CA LYS A 38 -18.23 3.12 -19.05
C LYS A 38 -16.71 2.89 -19.13
N GLY A 39 -16.24 1.73 -18.66
CA GLY A 39 -14.83 1.34 -18.66
C GLY A 39 -13.92 2.21 -17.80
N ILE A 40 -14.47 2.90 -16.79
CA ILE A 40 -13.71 3.68 -15.80
C ILE A 40 -13.26 2.77 -14.66
N PHE A 41 -11.97 2.80 -14.30
CA PHE A 41 -11.52 2.14 -13.08
C PHE A 41 -12.07 2.83 -11.82
N PRO A 42 -12.43 2.05 -10.78
CA PRO A 42 -13.06 2.58 -9.58
C PRO A 42 -12.12 3.49 -8.79
N PHE A 43 -12.72 4.41 -8.06
CA PHE A 43 -12.03 5.20 -7.03
C PHE A 43 -11.96 4.40 -5.73
N TYR A 44 -10.89 4.64 -4.98
CA TYR A 44 -10.69 4.13 -3.64
C TYR A 44 -10.46 5.31 -2.71
N TYR A 45 -11.20 5.40 -1.62
CA TYR A 45 -11.08 6.47 -0.64
C TYR A 45 -10.68 5.91 0.71
N LEU A 46 -9.55 6.39 1.24
CA LEU A 46 -9.08 6.07 2.57
C LEU A 46 -9.60 7.11 3.57
N HIS A 47 -10.18 6.62 4.66
CA HIS A 47 -10.60 7.44 5.79
C HIS A 47 -10.02 6.88 7.09
N LEU A 48 -9.54 7.77 7.96
CA LEU A 48 -9.23 7.45 9.35
C LEU A 48 -10.53 7.20 10.13
N GLU A 49 -10.58 6.12 10.89
CA GLU A 49 -11.63 5.87 11.87
C GLU A 49 -11.23 6.55 13.18
N THR A 50 -12.08 7.45 13.69
CA THR A 50 -11.86 8.10 14.99
C THR A 50 -12.75 7.48 16.06
N GLU A 51 -12.33 7.55 17.32
CA GLU A 51 -13.05 6.99 18.48
C GLU A 51 -14.52 7.43 18.55
N ASN A 52 -14.83 8.64 18.08
CA ASN A 52 -16.18 9.20 18.09
C ASN A 52 -17.03 8.77 16.88
N GLY A 53 -16.61 7.75 16.12
CA GLY A 53 -17.30 7.25 14.92
C GLY A 53 -17.22 8.17 13.69
N LYS A 54 -16.57 9.34 13.80
CA LYS A 54 -16.36 10.24 12.66
C LYS A 54 -15.28 9.66 11.74
N LYS A 55 -15.54 9.72 10.44
CA LYS A 55 -14.57 9.36 9.39
C LYS A 55 -13.87 10.62 8.90
N ARG A 56 -12.54 10.62 8.90
CA ARG A 56 -11.75 11.72 8.35
C ARG A 56 -11.06 11.25 7.07
N PHE A 57 -11.31 11.93 5.96
CA PHE A 57 -10.66 11.61 4.70
C PHE A 57 -9.14 11.77 4.80
N LEU A 58 -8.40 10.83 4.20
CA LEU A 58 -6.95 10.83 4.12
C LEU A 58 -6.46 10.95 2.67
N MET A 59 -6.84 10.00 1.81
CA MET A 59 -6.35 9.94 0.43
C MET A 59 -7.39 9.31 -0.49
N SER A 60 -7.33 9.69 -1.77
CA SER A 60 -7.99 8.99 -2.86
C SER A 60 -6.95 8.23 -3.69
N GLY A 61 -7.37 7.14 -4.32
CA GLY A 61 -6.55 6.35 -5.22
C GLY A 61 -7.34 5.83 -6.39
N ARG A 62 -6.75 5.83 -7.60
CA ARG A 62 -7.41 5.28 -8.80
C ARG A 62 -6.41 4.82 -9.83
N LYS A 63 -6.74 3.70 -10.49
CA LYS A 63 -5.98 3.19 -11.64
C LYS A 63 -6.19 4.08 -12.86
N ARG A 64 -5.10 4.43 -13.53
CA ARG A 64 -5.12 5.23 -14.76
C ARG A 64 -5.56 4.39 -15.95
N LYS A 65 -6.35 5.02 -16.84
CA LYS A 65 -6.56 4.50 -18.21
C LYS A 65 -5.27 4.66 -19.03
N LYS A 66 -5.17 3.94 -20.15
CA LYS A 66 -4.09 4.08 -21.16
C LYS A 66 -2.67 3.87 -20.60
N SER A 67 -2.50 2.96 -19.65
CA SER A 67 -1.17 2.55 -19.14
C SER A 67 -0.89 1.11 -19.57
N LYS A 68 0.33 0.83 -20.05
CA LYS A 68 0.76 -0.53 -20.43
C LYS A 68 0.79 -1.50 -19.24
N THR A 69 0.94 -0.97 -18.04
CA THR A 69 0.90 -1.74 -16.78
C THR A 69 -0.04 -1.07 -15.80
N SER A 70 -0.38 -1.76 -14.70
CA SER A 70 -1.22 -1.19 -13.66
C SER A 70 -0.52 0.00 -13.00
N ASN A 71 -1.21 1.13 -12.99
CA ASN A 71 -0.66 2.41 -12.54
C ASN A 71 -1.73 3.17 -11.77
N TYR A 72 -1.60 3.22 -10.45
CA TYR A 72 -2.49 3.97 -9.58
C TYR A 72 -1.84 5.30 -9.21
N LEU A 73 -2.63 6.38 -9.27
CA LEU A 73 -2.28 7.66 -8.65
C LEU A 73 -2.97 7.75 -7.30
N ILE A 74 -2.27 8.34 -6.33
CA ILE A 74 -2.77 8.59 -4.98
C ILE A 74 -2.69 10.10 -4.73
N SER A 75 -3.79 10.67 -4.23
CA SER A 75 -3.95 12.11 -4.02
C SER A 75 -4.53 12.42 -2.65
N LEU A 76 -4.21 13.60 -2.11
CA LEU A 76 -4.83 14.20 -0.92
C LEU A 76 -6.14 14.93 -1.25
N ASP A 77 -6.54 14.97 -2.52
CA ASP A 77 -7.82 15.50 -2.96
C ASP A 77 -8.76 14.32 -3.31
N PRO A 78 -10.04 14.36 -2.90
CA PRO A 78 -10.99 13.30 -3.22
C PRO A 78 -11.34 13.24 -4.72
N ILE A 79 -11.19 14.34 -5.46
CA ILE A 79 -11.62 14.48 -6.85
C ILE A 79 -10.42 14.58 -7.78
N ASP A 80 -9.44 15.42 -7.43
CA ASP A 80 -8.26 15.64 -8.26
C ASP A 80 -7.21 14.54 -8.10
N LEU A 81 -6.94 13.84 -9.21
CA LEU A 81 -5.89 12.83 -9.36
C LEU A 81 -4.89 13.23 -10.45
N SER A 82 -4.75 14.53 -10.72
CA SER A 82 -3.74 15.04 -11.62
C SER A 82 -2.35 14.72 -11.06
N ARG A 83 -1.44 14.27 -11.92
CA ARG A 83 -0.06 13.98 -11.52
C ARG A 83 0.73 15.25 -11.22
N ASP A 84 0.35 16.32 -11.91
CA ASP A 84 1.06 17.59 -11.90
C ASP A 84 0.39 18.61 -10.93
N GLY A 85 -0.66 18.18 -10.20
CA GLY A 85 -1.31 18.97 -9.16
C GLY A 85 -0.69 18.78 -7.78
N ASP A 86 -0.90 19.77 -6.92
CA ASP A 86 -0.28 19.84 -5.58
C ASP A 86 -0.73 18.72 -4.63
N SER A 87 -1.90 18.14 -4.90
CA SER A 87 -2.49 17.07 -4.09
C SER A 87 -1.90 15.70 -4.39
N PHE A 88 -1.09 15.53 -5.44
CA PHE A 88 -0.44 14.26 -5.78
C PHE A 88 0.63 13.89 -4.74
N VAL A 89 0.49 12.71 -4.12
CA VAL A 89 1.41 12.24 -3.06
C VAL A 89 2.11 10.94 -3.35
N GLY A 90 1.58 10.11 -4.25
CA GLY A 90 2.24 8.85 -4.55
C GLY A 90 1.63 8.09 -5.71
N LYS A 91 2.37 7.06 -6.13
CA LYS A 91 2.03 6.26 -7.31
C LYS A 91 2.37 4.80 -7.08
N VAL A 92 1.45 3.90 -7.40
CA VAL A 92 1.69 2.45 -7.43
C VAL A 92 1.85 2.01 -8.87
N ARG A 93 2.95 1.35 -9.20
CA ARG A 93 3.21 0.84 -10.56
C ARG A 93 3.51 -0.65 -10.53
N SER A 94 2.82 -1.44 -11.34
CA SER A 94 3.10 -2.86 -11.51
C SER A 94 4.12 -3.11 -12.63
N ASN A 95 4.74 -4.29 -12.58
CA ASN A 95 5.30 -4.94 -13.76
C ASN A 95 4.19 -5.41 -14.72
N VAL A 96 4.59 -5.90 -15.89
CA VAL A 96 3.66 -6.35 -16.95
C VAL A 96 2.75 -7.49 -16.47
N LEU A 97 3.26 -8.41 -15.65
CA LEU A 97 2.51 -9.58 -15.17
C LEU A 97 1.58 -9.28 -13.98
N GLY A 98 1.69 -8.09 -13.36
CA GLY A 98 0.94 -7.76 -12.15
C GLY A 98 1.38 -8.55 -10.90
N THR A 99 2.62 -9.05 -10.90
CA THR A 99 3.19 -9.86 -9.81
C THR A 99 4.14 -9.07 -8.93
N LYS A 100 4.70 -7.97 -9.45
CA LYS A 100 5.58 -7.06 -8.71
C LYS A 100 5.03 -5.64 -8.80
N PHE A 101 5.02 -4.92 -7.69
CA PHE A 101 4.59 -3.52 -7.62
C PHE A 101 5.64 -2.68 -6.91
N THR A 102 5.81 -1.44 -7.36
CA THR A 102 6.64 -0.43 -6.70
C THR A 102 5.80 0.80 -6.40
N VAL A 103 5.94 1.32 -5.18
CA VAL A 103 5.27 2.51 -4.69
C VAL A 103 6.28 3.65 -4.64
N PHE A 104 5.94 4.77 -5.28
CA PHE A 104 6.76 5.97 -5.33
C PHE A 104 6.07 7.13 -4.63
N ASP A 105 6.86 8.08 -4.13
CA ASP A 105 6.37 9.40 -3.73
C ASP A 105 6.08 10.29 -4.97
N ASN A 106 5.92 11.59 -4.73
CA ASN A 106 5.66 12.59 -5.77
C ASN A 106 6.92 13.18 -6.43
N GLY A 107 8.11 12.62 -6.20
CA GLY A 107 9.35 13.12 -6.78
C GLY A 107 9.51 12.82 -8.28
N ILE A 108 10.58 13.35 -8.86
CA ILE A 108 10.84 13.28 -10.30
C ILE A 108 11.34 11.88 -10.70
N ASN A 109 10.81 11.34 -11.80
CA ASN A 109 11.34 10.11 -12.38
C ASN A 109 12.66 10.39 -13.13
N PRO A 110 13.79 9.78 -12.75
CA PRO A 110 15.07 9.98 -13.44
C PRO A 110 14.99 9.71 -14.95
N ASP A 111 14.29 8.66 -15.37
CA ASP A 111 14.23 8.25 -16.79
C ASP A 111 13.42 9.20 -17.70
N LYS A 112 12.68 10.15 -17.14
CA LYS A 112 11.74 10.99 -17.93
C LYS A 112 12.32 12.32 -18.38
N LYS A 113 13.46 12.74 -17.85
CA LYS A 113 14.09 14.01 -18.22
C LYS A 113 15.56 13.77 -18.56
N PRO A 114 16.01 14.09 -19.78
CA PRO A 114 17.42 13.95 -20.16
C PRO A 114 18.33 14.85 -19.31
N PHE A 115 17.78 15.92 -18.73
CA PHE A 115 18.45 16.77 -17.76
C PHE A 115 17.58 16.88 -16.49
N VAL A 116 18.03 16.25 -15.41
CA VAL A 116 17.45 16.45 -14.07
C VAL A 116 18.34 17.48 -13.37
N PRO A 117 17.84 18.69 -13.04
CA PRO A 117 18.61 19.66 -12.27
C PRO A 117 19.13 19.03 -10.97
N GLU A 118 20.33 19.38 -10.51
CA GLU A 118 20.84 18.86 -9.22
C GLU A 118 19.94 19.20 -8.04
N THR A 119 19.18 20.30 -8.14
CA THR A 119 18.19 20.74 -7.16
C THR A 119 16.88 19.95 -7.20
N ALA A 120 16.64 19.15 -8.24
CA ALA A 120 15.41 18.38 -8.38
C ALA A 120 15.40 17.18 -7.43
N GLN A 121 14.34 17.07 -6.63
CA GLN A 121 14.13 15.92 -5.76
C GLN A 121 13.69 14.71 -6.59
N LEU A 122 14.61 13.77 -6.77
CA LEU A 122 14.33 12.45 -7.35
C LEU A 122 13.27 11.73 -6.51
N ARG A 123 12.43 10.95 -7.21
CA ARG A 123 11.42 10.12 -6.56
C ARG A 123 12.05 9.13 -5.59
N GLN A 124 11.37 8.92 -4.48
CA GLN A 124 11.68 7.85 -3.53
C GLN A 124 10.92 6.58 -3.88
N GLU A 125 11.51 5.44 -3.56
CA GLU A 125 10.78 4.18 -3.48
C GLU A 125 10.35 3.92 -2.03
N LEU A 126 9.03 3.84 -1.81
CA LEU A 126 8.44 3.69 -0.48
C LEU A 126 8.11 2.25 -0.15
N VAL A 127 7.76 1.44 -1.16
CA VAL A 127 7.40 0.03 -1.00
C VAL A 127 7.71 -0.72 -2.29
N ALA A 128 8.22 -1.94 -2.17
CA ALA A 128 8.17 -2.95 -3.21
C ALA A 128 7.34 -4.14 -2.74
N ILE A 129 6.48 -4.67 -3.61
CA ILE A 129 5.55 -5.75 -3.29
C ILE A 129 5.76 -6.86 -4.31
N CYS A 130 5.96 -8.08 -3.83
CA CYS A 130 6.14 -9.27 -4.65
C CYS A 130 5.06 -10.29 -4.30
N TYR A 131 4.29 -10.70 -5.29
CA TYR A 131 3.37 -11.82 -5.20
C TYR A 131 4.02 -13.02 -5.88
N GLU A 132 4.12 -14.13 -5.15
CA GLU A 132 4.60 -15.38 -5.70
C GLU A 132 3.60 -15.94 -6.71
N THR A 133 4.11 -16.34 -7.87
CA THR A 133 3.32 -16.95 -8.93
C THR A 133 3.24 -18.45 -8.71
N ASN A 134 2.02 -19.00 -8.71
CA ASN A 134 1.81 -20.43 -8.57
C ASN A 134 2.10 -21.12 -9.92
N VAL A 135 3.37 -21.38 -10.23
CA VAL A 135 3.77 -21.95 -11.54
C VAL A 135 3.51 -23.46 -11.63
N LEU A 136 3.14 -24.13 -10.54
CA LEU A 136 3.08 -25.60 -10.43
C LEU A 136 1.80 -26.14 -9.77
N GLY A 137 0.69 -25.40 -9.81
CA GLY A 137 -0.61 -25.92 -9.35
C GLY A 137 -0.75 -26.09 -7.82
N PHE A 138 0.19 -25.58 -7.02
CA PHE A 138 0.07 -25.56 -5.56
C PHE A 138 -1.16 -24.75 -5.13
N ARG A 139 -2.15 -25.45 -4.58
CA ARG A 139 -3.35 -24.85 -3.96
C ARG A 139 -2.99 -24.38 -2.55
N GLY A 140 -2.45 -23.17 -2.45
CA GLY A 140 -2.14 -22.52 -1.18
C GLY A 140 -2.37 -21.00 -1.22
N PRO A 141 -2.54 -20.34 -0.06
CA PRO A 141 -2.59 -18.89 0.03
C PRO A 141 -1.37 -18.25 -0.63
N ARG A 142 -1.58 -17.27 -1.52
CA ARG A 142 -0.49 -16.65 -2.30
C ARG A 142 0.49 -15.94 -1.35
N LYS A 143 1.77 -16.30 -1.42
CA LYS A 143 2.81 -15.59 -0.66
C LYS A 143 2.97 -14.17 -1.18
N MET A 144 2.93 -13.22 -0.28
CA MET A 144 3.08 -11.80 -0.51
C MET A 144 4.26 -11.32 0.33
N THR A 145 5.30 -10.85 -0.33
CA THR A 145 6.45 -10.21 0.30
C THR A 145 6.36 -8.71 0.09
N VAL A 146 6.60 -7.94 1.15
CA VAL A 146 6.60 -6.48 1.14
C VAL A 146 7.96 -6.00 1.63
N ILE A 147 8.65 -5.20 0.82
CA ILE A 147 9.93 -4.60 1.14
C ILE A 147 9.73 -3.11 1.30
N ILE A 148 10.19 -2.56 2.41
CA ILE A 148 10.15 -1.12 2.69
C ILE A 148 11.55 -0.63 3.09
N PRO A 149 11.84 0.67 2.95
CA PRO A 149 13.04 1.24 3.53
C PRO A 149 13.05 1.04 5.06
N GLY A 150 14.24 0.82 5.60
CA GLY A 150 14.48 0.70 7.03
C GLY A 150 14.25 2.00 7.78
N MET A 151 14.39 1.91 9.10
CA MET A 151 14.21 3.03 10.02
C MET A 151 15.55 3.40 10.66
N ASN A 152 15.81 4.68 10.88
CA ASN A 152 16.99 5.14 11.63
C ASN A 152 16.73 5.08 13.16
N SER A 153 17.71 5.51 13.94
CA SER A 153 17.62 5.58 15.42
C SER A 153 16.53 6.51 15.94
N GLU A 154 16.04 7.43 15.12
CA GLU A 154 14.98 8.38 15.46
C GLU A 154 13.59 7.90 15.03
N ASN A 155 13.46 6.64 14.61
CA ASN A 155 12.24 6.06 14.06
C ASN A 155 11.73 6.78 12.80
N GLU A 156 12.64 7.42 12.06
CA GLU A 156 12.36 7.99 10.76
C GLU A 156 12.79 7.05 9.64
N ARG A 157 12.10 7.16 8.50
CA ARG A 157 12.37 6.31 7.35
C ARG A 157 13.68 6.69 6.70
N ILE A 158 14.56 5.72 6.47
CA ILE A 158 15.75 5.89 5.64
C ILE A 158 15.30 6.16 4.20
N CYS A 159 15.70 7.29 3.66
CA CYS A 159 15.30 7.70 2.32
C CYS A 159 16.04 6.90 1.24
N ILE A 160 15.29 6.26 0.33
CA ILE A 160 15.85 5.53 -0.83
C ILE A 160 15.37 6.21 -2.11
N ARG A 161 16.31 6.87 -2.81
CA ARG A 161 16.10 7.53 -4.12
C ARG A 161 16.99 6.86 -5.16
N PRO A 162 16.52 5.81 -5.85
CA PRO A 162 17.33 5.08 -6.81
C PRO A 162 17.77 5.99 -7.96
N LYS A 163 19.07 6.06 -8.20
CA LYS A 163 19.67 6.74 -9.36
C LYS A 163 19.84 5.80 -10.56
N ASN A 164 19.86 4.50 -10.31
CA ASN A 164 19.98 3.43 -11.30
C ASN A 164 19.12 2.22 -10.88
N GLU A 165 19.02 1.22 -11.75
CA GLU A 165 18.18 0.04 -11.53
C GLU A 165 18.65 -0.86 -10.36
N HIS A 166 19.95 -0.84 -10.02
CA HIS A 166 20.53 -1.65 -8.95
C HIS A 166 20.17 -1.14 -7.55
N GLU A 167 19.83 0.15 -7.44
CA GLU A 167 19.46 0.80 -6.19
C GLU A 167 17.98 0.65 -5.82
N THR A 168 17.15 0.14 -6.74
CA THR A 168 15.70 -0.05 -6.48
C THR A 168 15.46 -1.09 -5.39
N LEU A 169 14.36 -0.95 -4.64
CA LEU A 169 13.99 -1.88 -3.57
C LEU A 169 13.87 -3.33 -4.09
N LEU A 170 13.28 -3.49 -5.29
CA LEU A 170 13.10 -4.80 -5.91
C LEU A 170 14.43 -5.46 -6.29
N THR A 171 15.36 -4.71 -6.90
CA THR A 171 16.65 -5.27 -7.31
C THR A 171 17.52 -5.58 -6.09
N ARG A 172 17.54 -4.69 -5.09
CA ARG A 172 18.27 -4.92 -3.84
C ARG A 172 17.76 -6.17 -3.11
N TYR A 173 16.44 -6.35 -3.02
CA TYR A 173 15.85 -7.57 -2.46
C TYR A 173 16.24 -8.83 -3.25
N GLN A 174 16.14 -8.79 -4.58
CA GLN A 174 16.50 -9.93 -5.44
C GLN A 174 17.98 -10.33 -5.30
N ASN A 175 18.85 -9.34 -5.14
CA ASN A 175 20.28 -9.52 -4.91
C ASN A 175 20.64 -9.80 -3.45
N ARG A 176 19.64 -10.00 -2.57
CA ARG A 176 19.80 -10.23 -1.13
C ARG A 176 20.54 -9.10 -0.38
N ASN A 177 20.61 -7.91 -0.97
CA ASN A 177 21.11 -6.71 -0.30
C ASN A 177 20.00 -6.10 0.56
N MET A 178 19.93 -6.55 1.82
CA MET A 178 18.92 -6.13 2.79
C MET A 178 19.37 -4.96 3.69
N GLN A 179 20.52 -4.34 3.41
CA GLN A 179 21.01 -3.23 4.21
C GLN A 179 20.00 -2.07 4.21
N ASN A 180 19.61 -1.55 5.37
CA ASN A 180 18.62 -0.48 5.48
C ASN A 180 17.27 -0.80 4.82
N LEU A 181 16.89 -2.09 4.73
CA LEU A 181 15.59 -2.54 4.24
C LEU A 181 14.91 -3.38 5.31
N ILE A 182 13.57 -3.35 5.33
CA ILE A 182 12.75 -4.23 6.15
C ILE A 182 11.97 -5.14 5.21
N LYS A 183 12.06 -6.45 5.42
CA LYS A 183 11.26 -7.47 4.75
C LYS A 183 10.08 -7.83 5.65
N LEU A 184 8.89 -7.70 5.10
CA LEU A 184 7.63 -8.13 5.69
C LEU A 184 6.98 -9.18 4.78
N GLN A 185 6.07 -9.97 5.33
CA GLN A 185 5.31 -10.95 4.56
C GLN A 185 3.90 -11.12 5.07
N ASN A 186 3.02 -11.70 4.26
CA ASN A 186 1.70 -12.06 4.75
C ASN A 186 1.77 -13.17 5.80
N LYS A 187 1.02 -13.01 6.89
CA LYS A 187 0.84 -14.05 7.90
C LYS A 187 0.15 -15.25 7.24
N MET A 188 0.71 -16.43 7.45
CA MET A 188 0.08 -17.67 7.00
C MET A 188 -1.17 -17.92 7.86
N PRO A 189 -2.31 -18.28 7.26
CA PRO A 189 -3.50 -18.61 8.02
C PRO A 189 -3.25 -19.87 8.86
N ALA A 190 -3.82 -19.91 10.05
CA ALA A 190 -3.79 -21.08 10.91
C ALA A 190 -4.93 -22.03 10.52
N TRP A 191 -4.69 -23.33 10.62
CA TRP A 191 -5.76 -24.32 10.48
C TRP A 191 -6.71 -24.21 11.68
N ASN A 192 -8.01 -24.10 11.41
CA ASN A 192 -9.05 -24.13 12.43
C ASN A 192 -9.85 -25.44 12.28
N GLU A 193 -9.76 -26.31 13.29
CA GLU A 193 -10.38 -27.63 13.29
C GLU A 193 -11.91 -27.57 13.31
N GLU A 194 -12.51 -26.60 14.02
CA GLU A 194 -13.97 -26.46 14.14
C GLU A 194 -14.63 -26.14 12.79
N THR A 195 -14.00 -25.27 12.00
CA THR A 195 -14.49 -24.82 10.69
C THR A 195 -13.89 -25.61 9.53
N GLN A 196 -12.95 -26.52 9.80
CA GLN A 196 -12.16 -27.27 8.80
C GLN A 196 -11.58 -26.35 7.71
N SER A 197 -11.05 -25.21 8.11
CA SER A 197 -10.59 -24.17 7.18
C SER A 197 -9.38 -23.39 7.68
N TYR A 198 -8.64 -22.80 6.74
CA TYR A 198 -7.54 -21.89 7.04
C TYR A 198 -8.06 -20.49 7.35
N VAL A 199 -7.83 -20.01 8.58
CA VAL A 199 -8.36 -18.73 9.08
C VAL A 199 -7.26 -17.81 9.60
N LEU A 200 -7.53 -16.50 9.55
CA LEU A 200 -6.76 -15.48 10.25
C LEU A 200 -7.68 -14.82 11.28
N ASN A 201 -7.15 -14.54 12.47
CA ASN A 201 -7.89 -13.83 13.50
C ASN A 201 -7.79 -12.31 13.27
N PHE A 202 -8.91 -11.70 12.91
CA PHE A 202 -9.01 -10.25 12.69
C PHE A 202 -9.65 -9.50 13.86
N HIS A 203 -9.86 -10.15 15.01
CA HIS A 203 -10.46 -9.55 16.22
C HIS A 203 -11.77 -8.80 15.93
N GLY A 204 -12.61 -9.35 15.06
CA GLY A 204 -13.89 -8.72 14.65
C GLY A 204 -13.77 -7.55 13.67
N ARG A 205 -12.56 -7.09 13.31
CA ARG A 205 -12.35 -6.01 12.31
C ARG A 205 -12.71 -6.41 10.89
N VAL A 206 -12.71 -7.71 10.59
CA VAL A 206 -13.04 -8.26 9.28
C VAL A 206 -14.18 -9.25 9.45
N THR A 207 -15.26 -9.03 8.70
CA THR A 207 -16.52 -9.76 8.89
C THR A 207 -16.97 -10.51 7.64
N GLN A 208 -16.29 -10.33 6.50
CA GLN A 208 -16.59 -11.06 5.27
C GLN A 208 -15.38 -11.84 4.76
N ALA A 209 -15.59 -13.12 4.46
CA ALA A 209 -14.59 -13.95 3.81
C ALA A 209 -14.19 -13.36 2.44
N SER A 210 -12.88 -13.29 2.19
CA SER A 210 -12.34 -12.85 0.91
C SER A 210 -10.89 -13.29 0.77
N VAL A 211 -10.49 -13.69 -0.44
CA VAL A 211 -9.08 -13.90 -0.82
C VAL A 211 -8.23 -12.62 -0.71
N LYS A 212 -8.86 -11.47 -0.48
CA LYS A 212 -8.22 -10.18 -0.25
C LYS A 212 -7.94 -9.90 1.22
N ASN A 213 -8.43 -10.72 2.15
CA ASN A 213 -8.16 -10.53 3.57
C ASN A 213 -6.74 -11.02 3.85
N PHE A 214 -5.91 -10.17 4.46
CA PHE A 214 -4.54 -10.53 4.83
C PHE A 214 -4.06 -9.72 6.03
N GLN A 215 -3.06 -10.27 6.71
CA GLN A 215 -2.24 -9.57 7.69
C GLN A 215 -0.79 -9.59 7.19
N ILE A 216 -0.04 -8.51 7.40
CA ILE A 216 1.39 -8.41 7.10
C ILE A 216 2.14 -8.34 8.43
N ILE A 217 3.21 -9.13 8.54
CA ILE A 217 4.04 -9.30 9.73
C ILE A 217 5.53 -9.24 9.37
N SER A 218 6.38 -9.07 10.38
CA SER A 218 7.79 -9.43 10.30
C SER A 218 7.94 -10.94 10.55
N GLU A 219 8.96 -11.56 9.98
CA GLU A 219 9.33 -12.94 10.34
C GLU A 219 9.85 -13.03 11.79
N GLU A 220 10.45 -11.96 12.29
CA GLU A 220 11.04 -11.88 13.62
C GLU A 220 9.99 -11.76 14.73
N ASP A 221 8.81 -11.22 14.40
CA ASP A 221 7.68 -11.08 15.33
C ASP A 221 6.36 -11.33 14.58
N PRO A 222 5.89 -12.59 14.53
CA PRO A 222 4.66 -12.97 13.84
C PRO A 222 3.37 -12.50 14.52
N ASP A 223 3.43 -12.06 15.77
CA ASP A 223 2.27 -11.60 16.54
C ASP A 223 2.06 -10.09 16.39
N TYR A 224 3.13 -9.35 16.10
CA TYR A 224 3.04 -7.96 15.72
C TYR A 224 2.50 -7.76 14.29
N ILE A 225 1.20 -7.46 14.20
CA ILE A 225 0.52 -7.21 12.93
C ILE A 225 0.81 -5.79 12.42
N VAL A 226 1.73 -5.68 11.46
CA VAL A 226 2.15 -4.41 10.86
C VAL A 226 1.06 -3.78 9.99
N LEU A 227 0.30 -4.59 9.25
CA LEU A 227 -0.85 -4.16 8.45
C LEU A 227 -1.90 -5.26 8.46
N GLN A 228 -3.13 -4.89 8.82
CA GLN A 228 -4.30 -5.72 8.73
C GLN A 228 -5.26 -5.15 7.69
N PHE A 229 -5.69 -5.97 6.73
CA PHE A 229 -6.64 -5.54 5.72
C PHE A 229 -7.69 -6.62 5.48
N GLY A 230 -8.96 -6.21 5.38
CA GLY A 230 -10.00 -7.15 5.03
C GLY A 230 -11.36 -6.53 4.75
N ARG A 231 -12.25 -7.34 4.18
CA ARG A 231 -13.57 -6.91 3.73
C ARG A 231 -14.60 -6.93 4.86
N VAL A 232 -15.43 -5.89 4.90
CA VAL A 232 -16.58 -5.80 5.82
C VAL A 232 -17.91 -5.59 5.10
N ALA A 233 -17.89 -5.09 3.87
CA ALA A 233 -19.08 -4.94 3.02
C ALA A 233 -18.72 -5.06 1.51
N PRO A 234 -19.72 -5.07 0.59
CA PRO A 234 -19.47 -5.23 -0.84
C PRO A 234 -18.43 -4.31 -1.48
N ASP A 235 -18.18 -3.14 -0.90
CA ASP A 235 -17.17 -2.16 -1.34
C ASP A 235 -16.50 -1.42 -0.18
N VAL A 236 -16.49 -2.05 1.00
CA VAL A 236 -15.94 -1.45 2.22
C VAL A 236 -14.96 -2.43 2.86
N PHE A 237 -13.79 -1.92 3.20
CA PHE A 237 -12.68 -2.68 3.74
C PHE A 237 -12.09 -1.95 4.95
N THR A 238 -11.70 -2.69 5.97
CA THR A 238 -10.87 -2.18 7.07
C THR A 238 -9.40 -2.25 6.67
N MET A 239 -8.63 -1.27 7.11
CA MET A 239 -7.19 -1.17 6.89
C MET A 239 -6.57 -0.58 8.16
N ASP A 240 -5.93 -1.42 8.97
CA ASP A 240 -5.31 -1.00 10.21
C ASP A 240 -3.80 -1.18 10.08
N TYR A 241 -3.01 -0.16 10.40
CA TYR A 241 -1.56 -0.23 10.24
C TYR A 241 -0.82 0.26 11.49
N GLN A 242 0.37 -0.27 11.68
CA GLN A 242 1.28 0.06 12.77
C GLN A 242 2.66 0.46 12.24
N PHE A 243 3.54 0.89 13.15
CA PHE A 243 4.95 1.11 12.84
C PHE A 243 5.54 -0.15 12.18
N PRO A 244 6.39 -0.06 11.16
CA PRO A 244 7.02 1.13 10.58
C PRO A 244 6.27 1.75 9.38
N LEU A 245 5.02 1.34 9.12
CA LEU A 245 4.27 1.83 7.97
C LEU A 245 3.69 3.24 8.21
N CYS A 246 3.59 4.01 7.13
CA CYS A 246 2.73 5.19 7.06
C CYS A 246 1.45 4.89 6.27
N ALA A 247 0.47 5.80 6.33
CA ALA A 247 -0.81 5.64 5.64
C ALA A 247 -0.63 5.45 4.12
N LEU A 248 0.31 6.19 3.49
CA LEU A 248 0.56 6.07 2.05
C LEU A 248 1.05 4.67 1.68
N GLN A 249 1.97 4.11 2.46
CA GLN A 249 2.48 2.75 2.22
C GLN A 249 1.39 1.71 2.44
N ALA A 250 0.69 1.77 3.57
CA ALA A 250 -0.40 0.83 3.89
C ALA A 250 -1.48 0.85 2.80
N PHE A 251 -1.93 2.04 2.39
CA PHE A 251 -2.93 2.18 1.36
C PHE A 251 -2.45 1.65 0.01
N ALA A 252 -1.21 1.96 -0.39
CA ALA A 252 -0.63 1.46 -1.62
C ALA A 252 -0.49 -0.07 -1.65
N ILE A 253 -0.15 -0.69 -0.52
CA ILE A 253 -0.14 -2.15 -0.36
C ILE A 253 -1.54 -2.75 -0.54
N CYS A 254 -2.56 -2.12 0.03
CA CYS A 254 -3.95 -2.54 -0.20
C CYS A 254 -4.37 -2.35 -1.66
N LEU A 255 -3.97 -1.26 -2.33
CA LEU A 255 -4.28 -1.02 -3.74
C LEU A 255 -3.71 -2.10 -4.67
N SER A 256 -2.49 -2.61 -4.42
CA SER A 256 -1.94 -3.71 -5.23
C SER A 256 -2.73 -5.02 -5.07
N SER A 257 -3.44 -5.20 -3.95
CA SER A 257 -4.30 -6.37 -3.72
C SER A 257 -5.61 -6.34 -4.52
N PHE A 258 -6.06 -5.16 -4.95
CA PHE A 258 -7.26 -5.01 -5.77
C PHE A 258 -7.00 -5.27 -7.26
N ASP A 259 -5.75 -5.20 -7.69
CA ASP A 259 -5.38 -5.43 -9.08
C ASP A 259 -5.50 -6.91 -9.44
N GLY A 260 -6.15 -7.19 -10.58
CA GLY A 260 -6.21 -8.55 -11.14
C GLY A 260 -4.82 -9.01 -11.58
N LYS A 261 -4.43 -10.21 -11.18
CA LYS A 261 -3.11 -10.78 -11.48
C LYS A 261 -3.26 -11.79 -12.60
N LEU A 262 -2.85 -11.43 -13.81
CA LEU A 262 -2.98 -12.25 -15.02
C LEU A 262 -2.28 -13.62 -14.89
N ALA A 263 -1.25 -13.73 -14.05
CA ALA A 263 -0.46 -14.95 -13.84
C ALA A 263 -0.78 -15.66 -12.51
N CYS A 264 -1.90 -15.32 -11.86
CA CYS A 264 -2.28 -15.96 -10.61
C CYS A 264 -3.71 -16.51 -10.62
N GLU A 265 -4.44 -16.41 -11.73
CA GLU A 265 -5.73 -17.09 -11.90
C GLU A 265 -5.56 -18.61 -11.98
#